data_AF-A0A137Q975-F1
#
_entry.id   AF-A0A137Q975-F1
#
_cell.length_a   1.000
_cell.length_b   1.000
_cell.length_c   1.000
_cell.angle_alpha   90.00
_cell.angle_beta   90.00
_cell.angle_gamma   90.00
#
_symmetry.space_group_name_H-M   'P 1'
#
loop_
_entity.id
_entity.type
_entity.pdbx_description
1 polymer ?
#
loop_
_entity_poly.entity_id
_entity_poly.type
_entity_poly.pdbx_seq_one_letter_code
_entity_poly.pdbx_strand_id
1 'polypeptide(L)'
;MSSSLILRSTLPRALARRAALRTALQARSASDASEFKYVPGGPIYKGTVNDPTSFPPPSRAHGSYHWAFERLLSAGLVPLTVAAFVTSTTAHPILDGILGVSLVIHSHIGFDSMVVDYLHPRKFPVFGKVCTWTLRAATVAALVGVYQFNTNDIGLTELIARVWTA
;
A
#
# COMPACT_ATOMS: atom_id res chain seq x y z
N MET A 1 -67.22 34.63 8.11
CA MET A 1 -66.96 34.71 6.67
C MET A 1 -65.58 34.14 6.40
N SER A 2 -65.49 32.95 5.82
CA SER A 2 -64.21 32.37 5.39
C SER A 2 -64.44 31.63 4.07
N SER A 3 -64.01 32.25 2.96
CA SER A 3 -64.10 31.67 1.63
C SER A 3 -62.83 30.89 1.33
N SER A 4 -62.95 29.56 1.23
CA SER A 4 -61.87 28.67 0.81
C SER A 4 -61.94 28.49 -0.71
N LEU A 5 -61.00 29.06 -1.45
CA LEU A 5 -60.84 28.84 -2.89
C LEU A 5 -60.16 27.48 -3.13
N ILE A 6 -60.93 26.50 -3.61
CA ILE A 6 -60.40 25.22 -4.09
C ILE A 6 -60.04 25.38 -5.56
N LEU A 7 -58.75 25.57 -5.86
CA LEU A 7 -58.23 25.55 -7.22
C LEU A 7 -58.15 24.08 -7.70
N ARG A 8 -59.11 23.66 -8.55
CA ARG A 8 -59.05 22.34 -9.19
C ARG A 8 -58.14 22.41 -10.42
N SER A 9 -56.98 21.75 -10.34
CA SER A 9 -56.08 21.60 -11.50
C SER A 9 -56.73 20.74 -12.58
N THR A 10 -56.88 21.29 -13.80
CA THR A 10 -57.51 20.63 -14.96
C THR A 10 -56.56 19.74 -15.76
N LEU A 11 -55.37 19.44 -15.24
CA LEU A 11 -54.38 18.66 -15.98
C LEU A 11 -54.79 17.17 -16.07
N PRO A 12 -54.88 16.58 -17.28
CA PRO A 12 -55.19 15.17 -17.45
C PRO A 12 -54.11 14.31 -16.78
N ARG A 13 -54.51 13.41 -15.86
CA ARG A 13 -53.60 12.52 -15.11
C ARG A 13 -52.63 11.72 -16.02
N ALA A 14 -53.04 11.45 -17.27
CA ALA A 14 -52.22 10.77 -18.27
C ALA A 14 -51.02 11.62 -18.76
N LEU A 15 -51.21 12.93 -18.92
CA LEU A 15 -50.13 13.86 -19.29
C LEU A 15 -49.15 14.05 -18.13
N ALA A 16 -49.64 14.13 -16.89
CA ALA A 16 -48.80 14.20 -15.70
C ALA A 16 -47.92 12.95 -15.55
N ARG A 17 -48.44 11.75 -15.81
CA ARG A 17 -47.67 10.50 -15.79
C ARG A 17 -46.59 10.43 -16.88
N ARG A 18 -46.91 10.86 -18.12
CA ARG A 18 -45.93 10.89 -19.22
C ARG A 18 -44.82 11.91 -18.99
N ALA A 19 -45.15 13.07 -18.41
CA ALA A 19 -44.16 14.07 -18.02
C ALA A 19 -43.26 13.53 -16.90
N ALA A 20 -43.83 12.97 -15.84
CA ALA A 20 -43.07 12.42 -14.70
C ALA A 20 -42.13 11.27 -15.10
N LEU A 21 -42.55 10.38 -16.02
CA LEU A 21 -41.70 9.31 -16.54
C LEU A 21 -40.51 9.84 -17.36
N ARG A 22 -40.71 10.89 -18.16
CA ARG A 22 -39.62 11.56 -18.89
C ARG A 22 -38.64 12.22 -17.92
N THR A 23 -39.13 12.90 -16.88
CA THR A 23 -38.29 13.53 -15.85
C THR A 23 -37.48 12.49 -15.07
N ALA A 24 -38.07 11.34 -14.72
CA ALA A 24 -37.37 10.27 -14.01
C ALA A 24 -36.28 9.59 -14.85
N LEU A 25 -36.50 9.44 -16.17
CA LEU A 25 -35.49 8.94 -17.09
C LEU A 25 -34.37 9.96 -17.31
N GLN A 26 -34.68 11.25 -17.41
CA GLN A 26 -33.68 12.33 -17.50
C GLN A 26 -32.84 12.46 -16.22
N ALA A 27 -33.44 12.30 -15.03
CA ALA A 27 -32.71 12.29 -13.77
C ALA A 27 -31.77 11.08 -13.65
N ARG A 28 -32.15 9.93 -14.21
CA ARG A 28 -31.28 8.74 -14.31
C ARG A 28 -30.15 8.90 -15.33
N SER A 29 -30.37 9.65 -16.41
CA SER A 29 -29.30 10.01 -17.36
C SER A 29 -28.43 11.18 -16.88
N ALA A 30 -28.87 11.98 -15.91
CA ALA A 30 -28.05 12.99 -15.25
C ALA A 30 -27.12 12.40 -14.18
N SER A 31 -27.40 11.17 -13.69
CA SER A 31 -26.47 10.38 -12.89
C SER A 31 -25.42 9.63 -13.72
N ASP A 32 -25.40 9.82 -15.04
CA ASP A 32 -24.46 9.19 -15.96
C ASP A 32 -23.09 9.93 -15.89
N ALA A 33 -22.36 9.66 -14.80
CA ALA A 33 -20.90 9.54 -14.67
C ALA A 33 -19.94 10.50 -15.44
N SER A 34 -20.36 11.68 -15.88
CA SER A 34 -19.49 12.64 -16.58
C SER A 34 -18.81 13.65 -15.65
N GLU A 35 -19.36 13.91 -14.47
CA GLU A 35 -18.84 14.91 -13.52
C GLU A 35 -17.63 14.39 -12.72
N PHE A 36 -17.53 13.06 -12.55
CA PHE A 36 -16.36 12.38 -11.98
C PHE A 36 -15.46 11.77 -13.06
N LYS A 37 -15.39 12.41 -14.24
CA LYS A 37 -14.49 11.96 -15.30
C LYS A 37 -13.05 12.01 -14.76
N TYR A 38 -12.39 10.86 -14.77
CA TYR A 38 -10.98 10.73 -14.39
C TYR A 38 -10.13 11.79 -15.09
N VAL A 39 -9.59 12.73 -14.32
CA VAL A 39 -8.57 13.68 -14.79
C VAL A 39 -7.21 13.05 -14.51
N PRO A 40 -6.37 12.81 -15.54
CA PRO A 40 -5.00 12.35 -15.33
C PRO A 40 -4.27 13.30 -14.35
N GLY A 41 -3.93 12.80 -13.16
CA GLY A 41 -3.27 13.58 -12.10
C GLY A 41 -4.19 14.12 -10.98
N GLY A 42 -5.51 13.95 -11.06
CA GLY A 42 -6.46 14.35 -10.03
C GLY A 42 -6.79 13.25 -9.00
N PRO A 43 -7.36 13.58 -7.83
CA PRO A 43 -7.87 12.61 -6.88
C PRO A 43 -9.05 11.81 -7.47
N ILE A 44 -8.99 10.48 -7.39
CA ILE A 44 -10.09 9.60 -7.81
C ILE A 44 -11.14 9.61 -6.70
N TYR A 45 -12.12 10.53 -6.77
CA TYR A 45 -13.27 10.52 -5.88
C TYR A 45 -14.22 9.39 -6.29
N LYS A 46 -14.58 8.53 -5.33
CA LYS A 46 -15.64 7.53 -5.48
C LYS A 46 -16.85 8.01 -4.68
N GLY A 47 -17.92 8.41 -5.35
CA GLY A 47 -19.14 8.93 -4.72
C GLY A 47 -19.23 10.46 -4.71
N THR A 48 -20.23 10.97 -3.99
CA THR A 48 -20.54 12.40 -3.79
C THR A 48 -19.81 12.97 -2.58
N VAL A 49 -19.79 14.30 -2.43
CA VAL A 49 -19.16 15.01 -1.30
C VAL A 49 -19.73 14.61 0.07
N ASN A 50 -20.99 14.12 0.09
CA ASN A 50 -21.69 13.73 1.31
C ASN A 50 -21.55 12.23 1.64
N ASP A 51 -20.92 11.44 0.76
CA ASP A 51 -20.76 10.00 0.99
C ASP A 51 -19.61 9.73 1.96
N PRO A 52 -19.82 8.92 3.03
CA PRO A 52 -18.76 8.61 3.96
C PRO A 52 -17.67 7.79 3.27
N THR A 53 -16.41 8.11 3.55
CA THR A 53 -15.29 7.27 3.10
C THR A 53 -15.34 5.94 3.85
N SER A 54 -15.38 4.83 3.12
CA SER A 54 -15.30 3.51 3.73
C SER A 54 -13.87 3.27 4.22
N PHE A 55 -13.69 3.10 5.54
CA PHE A 55 -12.42 2.68 6.11
C PHE A 55 -12.38 1.15 6.22
N PRO A 56 -11.23 0.52 5.94
CA PRO A 56 -11.06 -0.89 6.28
C PRO A 56 -11.19 -1.09 7.81
N PRO A 57 -11.63 -2.27 8.26
CA PRO A 57 -11.72 -2.56 9.69
C PRO A 57 -10.33 -2.40 10.34
N PRO A 58 -10.25 -1.81 11.55
CA PRO A 58 -8.97 -1.55 12.20
C PRO A 58 -8.25 -2.87 12.53
N SER A 59 -6.96 -2.94 12.21
CA SER A 59 -6.11 -4.10 12.49
C SER A 59 -4.81 -3.66 13.13
N ARG A 60 -4.55 -4.09 14.38
CA ARG A 60 -3.28 -3.79 15.07
C ARG A 60 -2.06 -4.36 14.35
N ALA A 61 -2.23 -5.47 13.63
CA ALA A 61 -1.18 -6.09 12.84
C ALA A 61 -0.68 -5.17 11.72
N HIS A 62 -1.56 -4.39 11.08
CA HIS A 62 -1.20 -3.45 10.01
C HIS A 62 -0.78 -2.07 10.52
N GLY A 63 -0.92 -1.81 11.83
CA GLY A 63 -0.59 -0.53 12.44
C GLY A 63 0.47 -0.68 13.51
N SER A 64 0.05 -0.66 14.78
CA SER A 64 0.94 -0.58 15.93
C SER A 64 1.97 -1.71 16.02
N TYR A 65 1.59 -2.96 15.68
CA TYR A 65 2.52 -4.09 15.77
C TYR A 65 3.58 -4.05 14.67
N HIS A 66 3.19 -3.71 13.44
CA HIS A 66 4.13 -3.51 12.34
C HIS A 66 5.14 -2.40 12.68
N TRP A 67 4.65 -1.25 13.14
CA TRP A 67 5.50 -0.14 13.54
C TRP A 67 6.46 -0.52 14.68
N ALA A 68 5.96 -1.19 15.72
CA ALA A 68 6.80 -1.60 16.85
C ALA A 68 7.88 -2.60 16.42
N PHE A 69 7.52 -3.56 15.57
CA PHE A 69 8.47 -4.52 15.00
C PHE A 69 9.56 -3.83 14.18
N GLU A 70 9.20 -2.90 13.29
CA GLU A 70 10.17 -2.14 12.50
C GLU A 70 11.17 -1.39 13.38
N ARG A 71 10.68 -0.71 14.43
CA ARG A 71 11.53 0.06 15.34
C ARG A 71 12.44 -0.86 16.14
N LEU A 72 11.93 -1.99 16.63
CA LEU A 72 12.73 -2.98 17.35
C LEU A 72 13.81 -3.60 16.47
N LEU A 73 13.45 -4.00 15.24
CA LEU A 73 14.40 -4.54 14.27
C LEU A 73 15.51 -3.52 13.94
N SER A 74 15.13 -2.27 13.70
CA SER A 74 16.08 -1.18 13.42
C SER A 74 17.00 -0.90 14.60
N ALA A 75 16.46 -0.84 15.81
CA ALA A 75 17.24 -0.65 17.03
C ALA A 75 18.18 -1.83 17.30
N GLY A 76 17.74 -3.07 17.04
CA GLY A 76 18.53 -4.28 17.20
C GLY A 76 19.66 -4.42 16.19
N LEU A 77 19.50 -3.89 14.98
CA LEU A 77 20.56 -3.89 13.95
C LEU A 77 21.80 -3.10 14.38
N VAL A 78 21.67 -2.07 15.22
CA VAL A 78 22.80 -1.26 15.70
C VAL A 78 23.81 -2.10 16.49
N PRO A 79 23.47 -2.72 17.64
CA PRO A 79 24.40 -3.57 18.37
C PRO A 79 24.79 -4.83 17.58
N LEU A 80 23.91 -5.36 16.73
CA LEU A 80 24.24 -6.53 15.89
C LEU A 80 25.36 -6.21 14.89
N THR A 81 25.35 -5.02 14.29
CA THR A 81 26.40 -4.56 13.38
C THR A 81 27.72 -4.37 14.12
N VAL A 82 27.68 -3.81 15.33
CA VAL A 82 28.87 -3.67 16.19
C VAL A 82 29.43 -5.05 16.55
N ALA A 83 28.57 -6.00 16.94
CA ALA A 83 28.97 -7.36 17.24
C ALA A 83 29.65 -8.01 16.03
N ALA A 84 29.04 -7.91 14.85
CA ALA A 84 29.61 -8.43 13.61
C ALA A 84 30.99 -7.83 13.31
N PHE A 85 31.16 -6.52 13.50
CA PHE A 85 32.44 -5.85 13.26
C PHE A 85 33.55 -6.35 14.19
N VAL A 86 33.24 -6.51 15.48
CA VAL A 86 34.22 -6.99 16.47
C VAL A 86 34.55 -8.47 16.25
N THR A 87 33.55 -9.27 15.92
CA THR A 87 33.73 -10.71 15.72
C THR A 87 34.22 -11.08 14.33
N SER A 88 34.24 -10.16 13.35
CA SER A 88 34.60 -10.42 11.95
C SER A 88 35.98 -11.05 11.75
N THR A 89 36.89 -10.95 12.73
CA THR A 89 38.20 -11.62 12.69
C THR A 89 38.12 -13.13 12.93
N THR A 90 36.96 -13.62 13.37
CA THR A 90 36.65 -15.03 13.64
C THR A 90 35.41 -15.43 12.85
N ALA A 91 35.43 -16.57 12.16
CA ALA A 91 34.28 -17.03 11.40
C ALA A 91 33.10 -17.39 12.34
N HIS A 92 32.02 -16.60 12.30
CA HIS A 92 30.80 -16.82 13.09
C HIS A 92 29.55 -16.92 12.20
N PRO A 93 29.31 -18.09 11.57
CA PRO A 93 28.23 -18.26 10.58
C PRO A 93 26.82 -17.94 11.11
N ILE A 94 26.58 -18.18 12.41
CA ILE A 94 25.30 -17.87 13.05
C ILE A 94 25.08 -16.36 13.12
N LEU A 95 26.11 -15.61 13.53
CA LEU A 95 26.03 -14.16 13.65
C LEU A 95 25.86 -13.53 12.26
N ASP A 96 26.62 -14.00 11.27
CA ASP A 96 26.49 -13.62 9.86
C ASP A 96 25.09 -13.91 9.31
N GLY A 97 24.51 -15.06 9.67
CA GLY A 97 23.14 -15.41 9.31
C GLY A 97 22.10 -14.48 9.92
N ILE A 98 22.21 -14.21 11.23
CA ILE A 98 21.29 -13.31 11.94
C ILE A 98 21.41 -11.89 11.39
N LEU A 99 22.63 -11.40 11.16
CA LEU A 99 22.89 -10.09 10.54
C LEU A 99 22.30 -10.02 9.14
N GLY A 100 22.61 -11.00 8.29
CA GLY A 100 22.13 -11.03 6.91
C GLY A 100 20.61 -11.08 6.81
N VAL A 101 19.95 -11.95 7.57
CA VAL A 101 18.49 -12.05 7.59
C VAL A 101 17.85 -10.78 8.13
N SER A 102 18.34 -10.25 9.26
CA SER A 102 17.80 -9.04 9.87
C SER A 102 17.92 -7.84 8.93
N LEU A 103 19.06 -7.72 8.24
CA LEU A 103 19.31 -6.66 7.26
C LEU A 103 18.35 -6.78 6.07
N VAL A 104 18.19 -7.97 5.50
CA VAL A 104 17.27 -8.20 4.36
C VAL A 104 15.82 -7.87 4.74
N ILE A 105 15.36 -8.27 5.93
CA ILE A 105 14.01 -7.95 6.40
C ILE A 105 13.85 -6.44 6.59
N HIS A 106 14.82 -5.78 7.21
CA HIS A 106 14.78 -4.32 7.39
C HIS A 106 14.73 -3.58 6.05
N SER A 107 15.56 -4.00 5.09
CA SER A 107 15.55 -3.45 3.73
C SER A 107 14.23 -3.72 3.00
N HIS A 108 13.63 -4.91 3.15
CA HIS A 108 12.34 -5.23 2.56
C HIS A 108 11.25 -4.24 3.01
N ILE A 109 11.16 -3.98 4.31
CA ILE A 109 10.14 -3.07 4.87
C ILE A 109 10.39 -1.63 4.42
N GLY A 110 11.66 -1.20 4.38
CA GLY A 110 12.03 0.12 3.86
C GLY A 110 11.65 0.29 2.39
N PHE A 111 11.95 -0.69 1.55
CA PHE A 111 11.57 -0.64 0.13
C PHE A 111 10.07 -0.77 -0.08
N ASP A 112 9.35 -1.57 0.71
CA ASP A 112 7.89 -1.66 0.64
C ASP A 112 7.25 -0.31 0.94
N SER A 113 7.78 0.42 1.94
CA SER A 113 7.35 1.80 2.24
C SER A 113 7.53 2.72 1.04
N MET A 114 8.68 2.67 0.36
CA MET A 114 8.91 3.45 -0.87
C MET A 114 7.94 3.07 -1.99
N VAL A 115 7.65 1.78 -2.17
CA VAL A 115 6.71 1.30 -3.19
C VAL A 115 5.28 1.79 -2.90
N VAL A 116 4.85 1.71 -1.64
CA VAL A 116 3.51 2.17 -1.21
C VAL A 116 3.37 3.69 -1.37
N ASP A 117 4.40 4.46 -1.03
CA ASP A 117 4.33 5.93 -1.08
C ASP A 117 4.40 6.48 -2.52
N TYR A 118 5.31 5.95 -3.34
CA TYR A 118 5.58 6.54 -4.66
C TYR A 118 4.94 5.79 -5.82
N LEU A 119 4.74 4.48 -5.69
CA LEU A 119 4.28 3.58 -6.77
C LEU A 119 2.92 2.95 -6.45
N HIS A 120 2.08 3.65 -5.68
CA HIS A 120 0.80 3.15 -5.22
C HIS A 120 -0.10 2.64 -6.38
N PRO A 121 -0.73 1.44 -6.27
CA PRO A 121 -1.55 0.85 -7.34
C PRO A 121 -2.73 1.72 -7.81
N ARG A 122 -3.21 2.62 -6.95
CA ARG A 122 -4.24 3.61 -7.29
C ARG A 122 -3.82 4.53 -8.44
N LYS A 123 -2.55 4.93 -8.49
CA LYS A 123 -1.98 5.78 -9.55
C LYS A 123 -1.33 4.93 -10.64
N PHE A 124 -0.65 3.84 -10.25
CA PHE A 124 0.08 2.96 -11.14
C PHE A 124 -0.44 1.52 -11.05
N PRO A 125 -1.57 1.20 -11.70
CA PRO A 125 -2.29 -0.07 -11.49
C PRO A 125 -1.52 -1.31 -11.97
N VAL A 126 -0.63 -1.15 -12.94
CA VAL A 126 0.25 -2.23 -13.43
C VAL A 126 1.60 -2.16 -12.73
N PHE A 127 2.30 -1.02 -12.86
CA PHE A 127 3.67 -0.87 -12.35
C PHE A 127 3.76 -1.06 -10.84
N GLY A 128 2.81 -0.53 -10.06
CA GLY A 128 2.78 -0.74 -8.60
C GLY A 128 2.72 -2.23 -8.22
N LYS A 129 1.89 -3.02 -8.92
CA LYS A 129 1.79 -4.47 -8.68
C LYS A 129 3.07 -5.21 -9.07
N VAL A 130 3.65 -4.85 -10.22
CA VAL A 130 4.90 -5.46 -10.69
C VAL A 130 6.03 -5.17 -9.69
N CYS A 131 6.16 -3.94 -9.22
CA CYS A 131 7.17 -3.55 -8.23
C CYS A 131 6.99 -4.29 -6.90
N THR A 132 5.77 -4.41 -6.38
CA THR A 132 5.51 -5.18 -5.15
C THR A 132 5.93 -6.64 -5.28
N TRP A 133 5.58 -7.30 -6.39
CA TRP A 133 5.97 -8.70 -6.60
C TRP A 133 7.47 -8.87 -6.86
N THR A 134 8.08 -7.92 -7.57
CA THR A 134 9.53 -7.90 -7.78
C THR A 134 10.27 -7.77 -6.46
N LEU A 135 9.84 -6.86 -5.59
CA LEU A 135 10.43 -6.70 -4.26
C LEU A 135 10.35 -7.99 -3.44
N ARG A 136 9.19 -8.66 -3.43
CA ARG A 136 9.01 -9.94 -2.74
C ARG A 136 9.92 -11.03 -3.31
N ALA A 137 9.99 -11.16 -4.62
CA ALA A 137 10.86 -12.12 -5.29
C ALA A 137 12.35 -11.84 -4.98
N ALA A 138 12.78 -10.57 -5.06
CA ALA A 138 14.13 -10.15 -4.73
C ALA A 138 14.47 -10.44 -3.27
N THR A 139 13.52 -10.28 -2.35
CA THR A 139 13.72 -10.57 -0.92
C THR A 139 13.93 -12.05 -0.68
N VAL A 140 13.11 -12.92 -1.31
CA VAL A 140 13.29 -14.38 -1.21
C VAL A 140 14.62 -14.79 -1.84
N ALA A 141 14.94 -14.26 -3.02
CA ALA A 141 16.22 -14.55 -3.68
C ALA A 141 17.42 -14.10 -2.83
N ALA A 142 17.35 -12.93 -2.20
CA ALA A 142 18.38 -12.44 -1.30
C ALA A 142 18.53 -13.34 -0.06
N LEU A 143 17.44 -13.78 0.56
CA LEU A 143 17.49 -14.70 1.69
C LEU A 143 18.12 -16.05 1.32
N VAL A 144 17.76 -16.61 0.16
CA VAL A 144 18.37 -17.84 -0.36
C VAL A 144 19.85 -17.63 -0.65
N GLY A 145 20.23 -16.51 -1.27
CA GLY A 145 21.61 -16.16 -1.56
C GLY A 145 22.46 -16.01 -0.28
N VAL A 146 21.96 -15.27 0.71
CA VAL A 146 22.60 -15.13 2.03
C VAL A 146 22.76 -16.47 2.72
N TYR A 147 21.72 -17.32 2.70
CA TYR A 147 21.80 -18.66 3.27
C TYR A 147 22.88 -19.49 2.57
N GLN A 148 22.87 -19.55 1.24
CA GLN A 148 23.84 -20.30 0.45
C GLN A 148 25.27 -19.79 0.70
N PHE A 149 25.45 -18.47 0.74
CA PHE A 149 26.75 -17.84 0.93
C PHE A 149 27.33 -18.08 2.32
N ASN A 150 26.50 -18.08 3.37
CA ASN A 150 26.95 -18.35 4.73
C ASN A 150 27.16 -19.85 5.00
N THR A 151 26.55 -20.75 4.22
CA THR A 151 26.64 -22.21 4.46
C THR A 151 27.63 -22.92 3.55
N ASN A 152 27.81 -22.44 2.32
CA ASN A 152 28.62 -23.11 1.29
C ASN A 152 29.78 -22.25 0.78
N ASP A 153 29.95 -21.03 1.31
CA ASP A 153 31.04 -20.11 0.94
C ASP A 153 31.65 -19.47 2.21
N ILE A 154 32.48 -18.45 2.03
CA ILE A 154 33.25 -17.79 3.10
C ILE A 154 32.41 -17.01 4.11
N GLY A 155 31.17 -16.64 3.78
CA GLY A 155 30.29 -15.84 4.64
C GLY A 155 30.38 -14.33 4.43
N LEU A 156 29.34 -13.62 4.86
CA LEU A 156 29.14 -12.19 4.59
C LEU A 156 30.22 -11.29 5.20
N THR A 157 30.54 -11.46 6.48
CA THR A 157 31.50 -10.57 7.16
C THR A 157 32.91 -10.77 6.65
N GLU A 158 33.31 -12.02 6.41
CA GLU A 158 34.58 -12.40 5.82
C GLU A 158 34.73 -11.84 4.39
N LEU A 159 33.67 -11.90 3.57
CA LEU A 159 33.68 -11.25 2.25
C LEU A 159 33.94 -9.75 2.36
N ILE A 160 33.26 -9.05 3.27
CA ILE A 160 33.46 -7.61 3.48
C ILE A 160 34.90 -7.33 3.92
N ALA A 161 35.45 -8.12 4.84
CA ALA A 161 36.83 -7.97 5.32
C ALA A 161 37.86 -8.15 4.19
N ARG A 162 37.67 -9.14 3.32
CA ARG A 162 38.55 -9.37 2.15
C ARG A 162 38.45 -8.26 1.13
N VAL A 163 37.23 -7.82 0.81
CA VAL A 163 36.99 -6.73 -0.16
C VAL A 163 37.58 -5.41 0.34
N TRP A 164 37.59 -5.17 1.66
CA TRP A 164 38.15 -3.94 2.24
C TRP A 164 39.67 -3.82 2.06
N THR A 165 40.37 -4.94 1.90
CA THR A 165 41.83 -5.00 1.76
C THR A 165 42.30 -5.43 0.38
N ALA A 166 41.36 -5.60 -0.56
CA ALA A 166 41.61 -5.92 -1.97
C ALA A 166 42.05 -4.69 -2.76
#